data_AF-A0A7K2VEN2-F1
#
_entry.id   AF-A0A7K2VEN2-F1
#
_cell.length_a   1.000
_cell.length_b   1.000
_cell.length_c   1.000
_cell.angle_alpha   90.00
_cell.angle_beta   90.00
_cell.angle_gamma   90.00
#
_symmetry.space_group_name_H-M   'P 1'
#
loop_
_entity.id
_entity.type
_entity.pdbx_description
1 polymer ?
#
loop_
_entity_poly.entity_id
_entity_poly.type
_entity_poly.pdbx_seq_one_letter_code
_entity_poly.pdbx_strand_id
1 'polypeptide(L)'
;MDTDPMADDVYQPTNNDVREEDAARLDDLEDAVEEPTYDELLDEGYSPPEKPLGVTKYGTTAAEQRAGESLDQRLAQEEPDVREPEGDGVGDLPGGDGELIDPEAGEARAGRLVAPDEGAHPDTEKDEVAYDVGINGGAASAEEAAAHITDDDFSPPGLDPIPPEDPLLYPRLRRRHRQG
;
A
#
# COMPACT_ATOMS: atom_id res chain seq x y z
N MET A 1 38.50 -22.90 9.90
CA MET A 1 37.92 -23.08 11.25
C MET A 1 37.62 -21.67 11.71
N ASP A 2 36.50 -21.14 11.26
CA ASP A 2 36.06 -19.79 11.64
C ASP A 2 35.46 -19.88 13.04
N THR A 3 36.13 -19.25 13.99
CA THR A 3 35.67 -19.08 15.37
C THR A 3 34.89 -17.77 15.43
N ASP A 4 33.69 -17.77 14.86
CA ASP A 4 32.77 -16.67 15.11
C ASP A 4 32.31 -16.78 16.57
N PRO A 5 32.47 -15.71 17.37
CA PRO A 5 32.06 -15.71 18.78
C PRO A 5 30.57 -15.96 18.87
N MET A 6 30.18 -16.98 19.64
CA MET A 6 28.78 -17.27 19.91
C MET A 6 28.25 -16.32 20.98
N ALA A 7 26.93 -16.24 21.11
CA ALA A 7 26.27 -15.31 22.05
C ALA A 7 26.68 -15.52 23.52
N ASP A 8 27.29 -16.65 23.88
CA ASP A 8 27.82 -16.91 25.24
C ASP A 8 29.25 -16.38 25.47
N ASP A 9 29.95 -15.96 24.40
CA ASP A 9 31.34 -15.47 24.44
C ASP A 9 31.44 -13.94 24.60
N VAL A 10 30.32 -13.21 24.56
CA VAL A 10 30.31 -11.73 24.53
C VAL A 10 29.60 -11.15 25.76
N TYR A 11 30.40 -10.42 26.56
CA TYR A 11 30.00 -9.49 27.63
C TYR A 11 29.37 -10.08 28.91
N GLN A 12 30.16 -10.08 30.00
CA GLN A 12 29.64 -10.17 31.37
C GLN A 12 29.46 -8.75 31.91
N PRO A 13 28.26 -8.35 32.37
CA PRO A 13 28.02 -6.98 32.80
C PRO A 13 28.91 -6.63 33.99
N THR A 14 29.66 -5.55 33.84
CA THR A 14 30.29 -4.86 34.97
C THR A 14 29.18 -4.22 35.81
N ASN A 15 29.28 -4.32 37.13
CA ASN A 15 28.39 -3.71 38.13
C ASN A 15 28.44 -2.17 38.13
N ASN A 16 28.23 -1.53 36.99
CA ASN A 16 28.05 -0.10 36.88
C ASN A 16 26.56 0.15 36.68
N ASP A 17 25.95 0.80 37.66
CA ASP A 17 24.56 1.24 37.61
C ASP A 17 24.38 2.15 36.38
N VAL A 18 23.89 1.58 35.28
CA VAL A 18 23.31 2.32 34.17
C VAL A 18 22.06 3.00 34.72
N ARG A 19 22.25 4.27 35.09
CA ARG A 19 21.16 5.17 35.46
C ARG A 19 20.19 5.23 34.27
N GLU A 20 18.94 4.91 34.56
CA GLU A 20 17.63 5.40 34.06
C GLU A 20 17.57 6.44 32.90
N GLU A 21 18.48 6.46 31.93
CA GLU A 21 18.47 7.40 30.81
C GLU A 21 17.52 6.96 29.68
N ASP A 22 17.21 5.66 29.59
CA ASP A 22 16.29 5.10 28.58
C ASP A 22 14.80 5.31 28.90
N ALA A 23 14.46 5.78 30.12
CA ALA A 23 13.09 6.09 30.52
C ALA A 23 12.54 7.37 29.86
N ALA A 24 13.42 8.24 29.34
CA ALA A 24 13.04 9.54 28.77
C ALA A 24 12.27 9.48 27.44
N ARG A 25 12.00 8.28 26.90
CA ARG A 25 11.15 8.10 25.69
C ARG A 25 9.65 7.95 25.99
N LEU A 26 9.25 7.91 27.26
CA LEU A 26 7.85 7.69 27.66
C LEU A 26 7.07 9.00 27.88
N ASP A 27 7.74 10.15 27.87
CA ASP A 27 7.11 11.47 28.05
C ASP A 27 6.20 11.87 26.86
N ASP A 28 6.36 11.26 25.67
CA ASP A 28 5.56 11.55 24.46
C ASP A 28 4.18 10.87 24.46
N LEU A 29 3.94 9.96 25.42
CA LEU A 29 2.65 9.28 25.55
C LEU A 29 1.57 10.19 26.16
N GLU A 30 1.95 11.15 27.01
CA GLU A 30 1.00 12.08 27.64
C GLU A 30 0.33 13.03 26.62
N ASP A 31 1.00 13.29 25.49
CA ASP A 31 0.51 14.15 24.40
C ASP A 31 -0.26 13.37 23.32
N ALA A 32 -0.30 12.03 23.41
CA ALA A 32 -1.00 11.16 22.47
C ALA A 32 -2.45 10.90 22.91
N VAL A 33 -3.38 10.93 21.95
CA VAL A 33 -4.81 10.72 22.22
C VAL A 33 -5.06 9.24 22.51
N GLU A 34 -5.76 8.96 23.61
CA GLU A 34 -6.14 7.60 24.05
C GLU A 34 -4.96 6.69 24.47
N GLU A 35 -3.76 7.24 24.62
CA GLU A 35 -2.64 6.50 25.19
C GLU A 35 -2.67 6.54 26.74
N PRO A 36 -2.27 5.45 27.42
CA PRO A 36 -2.17 5.42 28.87
C PRO A 36 -1.02 6.32 29.35
N THR A 37 -1.24 7.00 30.48
CA THR A 37 -0.20 7.81 31.11
C THR A 37 0.95 6.95 31.64
N TYR A 38 2.10 7.56 31.87
CA TYR A 38 3.26 6.86 32.44
C TYR A 38 2.95 6.18 33.78
N ASP A 39 2.17 6.83 34.66
CA ASP A 39 1.75 6.28 35.94
C ASP A 39 0.80 5.07 35.76
N GLU A 40 -0.12 5.12 34.79
CA GLU A 40 -1.04 4.01 34.47
C GLU A 40 -0.31 2.79 33.92
N LEU A 41 0.70 2.99 33.08
CA LEU A 41 1.58 1.91 32.60
C LEU A 41 2.38 1.27 33.73
N LEU A 42 2.76 2.05 34.75
CA LEU A 42 3.51 1.55 35.91
C LEU A 42 2.64 0.70 36.83
N ASP A 43 1.34 1.01 36.90
CA ASP A 43 0.33 0.26 37.66
C ASP A 43 -0.13 -1.03 36.95
N GLU A 44 -0.10 -1.06 35.61
CA GLU A 44 -0.40 -2.23 34.77
C GLU A 44 0.76 -3.24 34.84
N GLY A 45 0.79 -4.05 35.90
CA GLY A 45 1.83 -5.05 36.10
C GLY A 45 1.98 -6.00 34.90
N TYR A 46 3.20 -6.14 34.39
CA TYR A 46 3.50 -7.10 33.33
C TYR A 46 3.29 -8.54 33.80
N SER A 47 2.46 -9.31 33.09
CA SER A 47 2.27 -10.74 33.29
C SER A 47 3.09 -11.53 32.25
N PRO A 48 4.22 -12.13 32.63
CA PRO A 48 5.01 -12.94 31.70
C PRO A 48 4.21 -14.16 31.22
N PRO A 49 4.50 -14.70 30.03
CA PRO A 49 3.88 -15.92 29.57
C PRO A 49 4.04 -17.06 30.59
N GLU A 50 2.94 -17.77 30.86
CA GLU A 50 2.90 -18.93 31.78
C GLU A 50 3.82 -20.09 31.33
N LYS A 51 4.39 -20.01 30.12
CA LYS A 51 5.25 -21.03 29.53
C LYS A 51 6.36 -20.37 28.71
N PRO A 52 7.57 -20.95 28.70
CA PRO A 52 8.66 -20.46 27.86
C PRO A 52 8.31 -20.58 26.38
N LEU A 53 8.43 -19.46 25.65
CA LEU A 53 8.22 -19.41 24.20
C LEU A 53 9.50 -19.79 23.47
N GLY A 54 9.39 -20.56 22.40
CA GLY A 54 10.51 -20.83 21.50
C GLY A 54 11.60 -21.78 22.05
N VAL A 55 11.58 -22.15 23.33
CA VAL A 55 12.62 -23.01 23.94
C VAL A 55 12.69 -24.41 23.31
N THR A 56 11.59 -24.88 22.74
CA THR A 56 11.51 -26.18 22.06
C THR A 56 11.67 -26.07 20.53
N LYS A 57 11.95 -24.87 20.01
CA LYS A 57 12.17 -24.69 18.56
C LYS A 57 13.57 -25.17 18.17
N TYR A 58 13.67 -25.61 16.92
CA TYR A 58 14.95 -25.97 16.32
C TYR A 58 15.85 -24.73 16.22
N GLY A 59 17.15 -24.89 16.46
CA GLY A 59 18.14 -23.79 16.39
C GLY A 59 18.39 -23.09 17.72
N THR A 60 17.88 -23.65 18.82
CA THR A 60 18.16 -23.16 20.18
C THR A 60 19.50 -23.68 20.71
N THR A 61 20.05 -24.74 20.12
CA THR A 61 21.36 -25.29 20.48
C THR A 61 22.44 -24.95 19.44
N ALA A 62 23.70 -24.82 19.89
CA ALA A 62 24.84 -24.55 19.01
C ALA A 62 25.09 -25.63 17.94
N ALA A 63 24.65 -26.88 18.21
CA ALA A 63 24.73 -27.96 17.23
C ALA A 63 23.71 -27.76 16.09
N GLU A 64 22.47 -27.41 16.43
CA GLU A 64 21.39 -27.14 15.47
C GLU A 64 21.66 -25.89 14.64
N GLN A 65 22.19 -24.82 15.25
CA GLN A 65 22.57 -23.62 14.50
C GLN A 65 23.64 -23.90 13.44
N ARG A 66 24.61 -24.78 13.77
CA ARG A 66 25.65 -25.19 12.81
C ARG A 66 25.11 -26.10 11.72
N ALA A 67 24.18 -27.00 12.05
CA ALA A 67 23.57 -27.90 11.08
C ALA A 67 22.61 -27.15 10.14
N GLY A 68 21.94 -26.11 10.64
CA GLY A 68 20.87 -25.42 9.95
C GLY A 68 19.60 -26.27 9.87
N GLU A 69 18.47 -25.59 9.67
CA GLU A 69 17.19 -26.27 9.51
C GLU A 69 17.04 -26.83 8.08
N SER A 70 16.56 -28.06 7.96
CA SER A 70 16.23 -28.66 6.66
C SER A 70 14.94 -28.08 6.06
N LEU A 71 14.77 -28.20 4.74
CA LEU A 71 13.55 -27.76 4.07
C LEU A 71 12.30 -28.47 4.61
N ASP A 72 12.39 -29.78 4.85
CA ASP A 72 11.26 -30.57 5.36
C ASP A 72 10.82 -30.12 6.76
N GLN A 73 11.78 -29.75 7.62
CA GLN A 73 11.48 -29.20 8.94
C GLN A 73 10.77 -27.84 8.82
N ARG A 74 11.22 -26.98 7.90
CA ARG A 74 10.58 -25.67 7.66
C ARG A 74 9.16 -25.83 7.17
N LEU A 75 8.92 -26.77 6.25
CA LEU A 75 7.59 -27.10 5.75
C LEU A 75 6.68 -27.68 6.86
N ALA A 76 7.23 -28.46 7.78
CA ALA A 76 6.46 -28.99 8.91
C ALA A 76 6.04 -27.93 9.93
N GLN A 77 6.70 -26.77 9.94
CA GLN A 77 6.33 -25.62 10.79
C GLN A 77 5.31 -24.70 10.12
N GLU A 78 5.09 -24.83 8.82
CA GLU A 78 4.15 -23.99 8.06
C GLU A 78 2.70 -24.34 8.46
N GLU A 79 1.91 -23.31 8.76
CA GLU A 79 0.46 -23.44 8.90
C GLU A 79 -0.20 -23.04 7.57
N PRO A 80 -1.18 -23.81 7.05
CA PRO A 80 -1.89 -23.43 5.83
C PRO A 80 -2.58 -22.09 6.00
N ASP A 81 -2.53 -21.27 4.96
CA ASP A 81 -3.28 -20.01 4.94
C ASP A 81 -4.77 -20.27 5.17
N VAL A 82 -5.36 -19.44 6.03
CA VAL A 82 -6.81 -19.41 6.21
C VAL A 82 -7.38 -18.72 4.98
N ARG A 83 -8.10 -19.48 4.13
CA ARG A 83 -8.87 -18.86 3.06
C ARG A 83 -9.91 -17.94 3.67
N GLU A 84 -9.96 -16.71 3.17
CA GLU A 84 -11.12 -15.85 3.39
C GLU A 84 -12.38 -16.59 2.92
N PRO A 85 -13.54 -16.36 3.57
CA PRO A 85 -14.80 -16.91 3.09
C PRO A 85 -15.00 -16.56 1.60
N GLU A 86 -15.59 -17.48 0.84
CA GLU A 86 -15.94 -17.21 -0.56
C GLU A 86 -16.96 -16.07 -0.58
N GLY A 87 -16.55 -14.92 -1.11
CA GLY A 87 -17.40 -13.77 -1.35
C GLY A 87 -17.53 -12.80 -0.17
N ASP A 88 -17.73 -11.52 -0.48
CA ASP A 88 -18.08 -10.48 0.49
C ASP A 88 -19.60 -10.25 0.59
N GLY A 89 -20.37 -11.01 -0.20
CA GLY A 89 -21.82 -11.00 -0.29
C GLY A 89 -22.36 -10.13 -1.43
N VAL A 90 -21.56 -9.25 -2.01
CA VAL A 90 -21.92 -8.48 -3.21
C VAL A 90 -21.51 -9.30 -4.43
N GLY A 91 -22.34 -9.36 -5.48
CA GLY A 91 -22.03 -10.08 -6.72
C GLY A 91 -21.90 -11.62 -6.66
N ASP A 92 -21.85 -12.23 -5.48
CA ASP A 92 -21.57 -13.67 -5.28
C ASP A 92 -22.76 -14.62 -5.55
N LEU A 93 -23.93 -14.10 -5.89
CA LEU A 93 -25.12 -14.92 -6.11
C LEU A 93 -24.93 -15.80 -7.36
N PRO A 94 -25.03 -17.14 -7.25
CA PRO A 94 -24.90 -18.02 -8.42
C PRO A 94 -25.98 -17.72 -9.47
N GLY A 95 -25.55 -17.27 -10.65
CA GLY A 95 -26.45 -16.86 -11.74
C GLY A 95 -27.07 -15.47 -11.56
N GLY A 96 -26.59 -14.67 -10.61
CA GLY A 96 -26.87 -13.23 -10.51
C GLY A 96 -26.04 -12.41 -11.51
N ASP A 97 -26.24 -11.09 -11.49
CA ASP A 97 -25.61 -10.14 -12.42
C ASP A 97 -24.11 -9.90 -12.16
N GLY A 98 -23.51 -10.59 -11.19
CA GLY A 98 -22.11 -10.43 -10.79
C GLY A 98 -21.86 -9.16 -9.99
N GLU A 99 -20.58 -8.87 -9.75
CA GLU A 99 -20.14 -7.66 -9.06
C GLU A 99 -20.46 -6.41 -9.88
N LEU A 100 -20.86 -5.33 -9.19
CA LEU A 100 -21.07 -4.03 -9.82
C LEU A 100 -19.70 -3.40 -10.09
N ILE A 101 -19.09 -3.78 -11.21
CA ILE A 101 -17.86 -3.17 -11.69
C ILE A 101 -18.20 -1.82 -12.31
N ASP A 102 -17.47 -0.78 -11.89
CA ASP A 102 -17.54 0.51 -12.57
C ASP A 102 -17.13 0.29 -14.04
N PRO A 103 -17.96 0.63 -15.02
CA PRO A 103 -17.62 0.52 -16.43
C PRO A 103 -16.37 1.31 -16.82
N GLU A 104 -16.05 2.35 -16.05
CA GLU A 104 -14.81 3.10 -16.17
C GLU A 104 -13.63 2.41 -15.48
N ALA A 105 -13.78 1.23 -14.87
CA ALA A 105 -12.68 0.41 -14.33
C ALA A 105 -12.20 -0.60 -15.38
N GLY A 106 -11.20 -0.19 -16.15
CA GLY A 106 -10.61 -1.03 -17.19
C GLY A 106 -9.79 -2.20 -16.63
N GLU A 107 -9.89 -3.37 -17.27
CA GLU A 107 -9.12 -4.57 -16.89
C GLU A 107 -7.65 -4.50 -17.32
N ALA A 108 -7.35 -3.66 -18.32
CA ALA A 108 -6.02 -3.52 -18.89
C ALA A 108 -5.42 -2.15 -18.54
N ARG A 109 -4.20 -2.16 -17.99
CA ARG A 109 -3.42 -0.93 -17.80
C ARG A 109 -3.08 -0.26 -19.13
N ALA A 110 -2.98 1.06 -19.13
CA ALA A 110 -2.38 1.80 -20.22
C ALA A 110 -0.85 1.51 -20.29
N GLY A 111 -0.30 1.65 -21.49
CA GLY A 111 1.14 1.63 -21.73
C GLY A 111 1.80 2.97 -21.45
N ARG A 112 2.91 3.23 -22.15
CA ARG A 112 3.62 4.51 -22.09
C ARG A 112 2.82 5.56 -22.84
N LEU A 113 2.56 6.70 -22.20
CA LEU A 113 1.81 7.81 -22.78
C LEU A 113 2.77 8.87 -23.33
N VAL A 114 2.58 9.25 -24.59
CA VAL A 114 3.40 10.28 -25.26
C VAL A 114 2.51 11.40 -25.75
N ALA A 115 2.75 12.61 -25.24
CA ALA A 115 2.07 13.81 -25.70
C ALA A 115 2.40 14.13 -27.17
N PRO A 116 1.53 14.87 -27.89
CA PRO A 116 1.75 15.23 -29.29
C PRO A 116 3.07 15.97 -29.58
N ASP A 117 3.60 16.70 -28.59
CA ASP A 117 4.84 17.46 -28.65
C ASP A 117 6.07 16.64 -28.17
N GLU A 118 5.87 15.36 -27.89
CA GLU A 118 6.86 14.42 -27.36
C GLU A 118 7.50 14.87 -26.03
N GLY A 119 6.91 15.86 -25.35
CA GLY A 119 7.49 16.50 -24.16
C GLY A 119 8.78 17.28 -24.42
N ALA A 120 9.13 17.53 -25.68
CA ALA A 120 10.37 18.19 -26.09
C ALA A 120 10.15 19.40 -27.03
N HIS A 121 8.95 19.52 -27.61
CA HIS A 121 8.60 20.57 -28.55
C HIS A 121 7.67 21.62 -27.90
N PRO A 122 7.41 22.76 -28.57
CA PRO A 122 6.44 23.72 -28.08
C PRO A 122 5.04 23.11 -28.03
N ASP A 123 4.41 23.15 -26.86
CA ASP A 123 3.03 22.70 -26.68
C ASP A 123 2.04 23.62 -27.41
N THR A 124 1.42 23.09 -28.46
CA THR A 124 0.37 23.75 -29.22
C THR A 124 -1.02 23.25 -28.85
N GLU A 125 -1.10 22.13 -28.13
CA GLU A 125 -2.35 21.58 -27.65
C GLU A 125 -2.82 22.41 -26.44
N LYS A 126 -4.13 22.44 -26.22
CA LYS A 126 -4.71 23.15 -25.07
C LYS A 126 -5.24 22.13 -24.06
N ASP A 127 -5.56 20.95 -24.55
CA ASP A 127 -6.09 19.84 -23.77
C ASP A 127 -4.96 18.90 -23.32
N GLU A 128 -5.16 18.18 -22.22
CA GLU A 128 -4.19 17.21 -21.71
C GLU A 128 -4.46 15.85 -22.36
N VAL A 129 -3.79 15.61 -23.49
CA VAL A 129 -3.96 14.39 -24.30
C VAL A 129 -2.62 13.72 -24.59
N ALA A 130 -2.63 12.40 -24.69
CA ALA A 130 -1.45 11.61 -25.00
C ALA A 130 -1.82 10.33 -25.77
N TYR A 131 -0.86 9.77 -26.49
CA TYR A 131 -1.00 8.52 -27.22
C TYR A 131 -0.31 7.38 -26.48
N ASP A 132 -1.02 6.25 -26.30
CA ASP A 132 -0.41 5.02 -25.83
C ASP A 132 0.45 4.39 -26.93
N VAL A 133 1.73 4.20 -26.65
CA VAL A 133 2.73 3.61 -27.54
C VAL A 133 3.28 2.28 -27.01
N GLY A 134 2.57 1.66 -26.07
CA GLY A 134 2.80 0.30 -25.57
C GLY A 134 3.58 0.20 -24.25
N ILE A 135 3.63 -1.01 -23.71
CA ILE A 135 4.24 -1.31 -22.41
C ILE A 135 5.75 -1.10 -22.42
N ASN A 136 6.25 -0.18 -21.60
CA ASN A 136 7.67 0.10 -21.48
C ASN A 136 8.36 -0.76 -20.41
N GLY A 137 8.24 -2.09 -20.50
CA GLY A 137 9.06 -3.06 -19.74
C GLY A 137 9.18 -2.87 -18.22
N GLY A 138 8.26 -2.15 -17.56
CA GLY A 138 8.30 -1.84 -16.13
C GLY A 138 8.86 -0.47 -15.76
N ALA A 139 9.27 0.37 -16.72
CA ALA A 139 9.74 1.75 -16.50
C ALA A 139 8.62 2.80 -16.62
N ALA A 140 7.37 2.42 -16.38
CA ALA A 140 6.23 3.34 -16.40
C ALA A 140 6.31 4.31 -15.23
N SER A 141 5.86 5.55 -15.42
CA SER A 141 5.66 6.48 -14.30
C SER A 141 4.53 5.98 -13.39
N ALA A 142 4.41 6.55 -12.18
CA ALA A 142 3.31 6.21 -11.27
C ALA A 142 1.94 6.54 -11.90
N GLU A 143 1.85 7.63 -12.66
CA GLU A 143 0.63 8.07 -13.34
C GLU A 143 0.26 7.11 -14.49
N GLU A 144 1.23 6.70 -15.30
CA GLU A 144 1.03 5.69 -16.34
C GLU A 144 0.67 4.31 -15.76
N ALA A 145 1.14 4.00 -14.56
CA ALA A 145 0.78 2.76 -13.86
C ALA A 145 -0.62 2.82 -13.25
N ALA A 146 -1.16 4.02 -13.00
CA ALA A 146 -2.50 4.22 -12.47
C ALA A 146 -3.59 4.30 -13.55
N ALA A 147 -3.23 4.65 -14.80
CA ALA A 147 -4.17 4.72 -15.91
C ALA A 147 -4.49 3.34 -16.51
N HIS A 148 -5.75 3.14 -16.92
CA HIS A 148 -6.25 1.93 -17.56
C HIS A 148 -7.10 2.28 -18.80
N ILE A 149 -7.33 1.28 -19.65
CA ILE A 149 -8.08 1.41 -20.89
C ILE A 149 -9.55 1.06 -20.62
N THR A 150 -10.46 1.96 -20.98
CA THR A 150 -11.91 1.78 -20.92
C THR A 150 -12.50 1.65 -22.32
N ASP A 151 -13.64 0.99 -22.46
CA ASP A 151 -14.37 0.92 -23.73
C ASP A 151 -15.25 2.18 -23.92
N ASP A 152 -14.93 3.01 -24.92
CA ASP A 152 -15.64 4.26 -25.26
C ASP A 152 -17.12 4.07 -25.63
N ASP A 153 -17.52 2.83 -25.96
CA ASP A 153 -18.91 2.49 -26.31
C ASP A 153 -19.80 2.29 -25.07
N PHE A 154 -19.24 2.39 -23.86
CA PHE A 154 -20.02 2.30 -22.64
C PHE A 154 -20.82 3.59 -22.39
N SER A 155 -22.08 3.59 -22.81
CA SER A 155 -23.07 4.59 -22.40
C SER A 155 -23.79 4.12 -21.14
N PRO A 156 -23.59 4.78 -19.97
CA PRO A 156 -24.31 4.40 -18.77
C PRO A 156 -25.83 4.56 -19.00
N PRO A 157 -26.66 3.57 -18.60
CA PRO A 157 -28.08 3.64 -18.86
C PRO A 157 -28.71 4.84 -18.13
N GLY A 158 -29.22 5.80 -18.91
CA GLY A 158 -29.97 6.95 -18.39
C GLY A 158 -29.27 8.31 -18.42
N LEU A 159 -28.02 8.40 -18.89
CA LEU A 159 -27.46 9.68 -19.33
C LEU A 159 -27.81 9.88 -20.81
N ASP A 160 -28.74 10.78 -21.10
CA ASP A 160 -28.89 11.27 -22.47
C ASP A 160 -27.55 11.89 -22.92
N PRO A 161 -27.11 11.66 -24.16
CA PRO A 161 -25.91 12.30 -24.67
C PRO A 161 -26.04 13.81 -24.54
N ILE A 162 -25.02 14.46 -23.95
CA ILE A 162 -24.98 15.92 -23.84
C ILE A 162 -25.10 16.46 -25.27
N PRO A 163 -26.17 17.23 -25.59
CA PRO A 163 -26.31 17.77 -26.93
C PRO A 163 -25.13 18.71 -27.19
N PRO A 164 -24.58 18.74 -28.43
CA PRO A 164 -23.50 19.66 -28.76
C PRO A 164 -23.94 21.07 -28.40
N GLU A 165 -23.08 21.82 -27.70
CA GLU A 165 -23.39 23.16 -27.19
C GLU A 165 -24.06 24.00 -28.28
N ASP A 166 -25.33 24.35 -28.09
CA ASP A 166 -26.00 25.31 -28.97
C ASP A 166 -25.38 26.68 -28.68
N PRO A 167 -24.64 27.30 -29.61
CA PRO A 167 -23.98 28.59 -29.39
C PRO A 167 -24.97 29.74 -29.15
N LEU A 168 -26.28 29.47 -29.19
CA LEU A 168 -27.35 30.43 -28.97
C LEU A 168 -27.87 30.49 -27.53
N LEU A 169 -27.49 29.56 -26.64
CA LEU A 169 -28.08 29.50 -25.27
C LEU A 169 -27.42 30.46 -24.26
N TYR A 170 -26.19 30.89 -24.49
CA TYR A 170 -25.53 31.93 -23.68
C TYR A 170 -25.10 33.11 -24.56
N PRO A 171 -25.88 34.20 -24.65
CA PRO A 171 -25.39 35.41 -25.29
C PRO A 171 -24.22 35.96 -24.46
N ARG A 172 -22.98 35.74 -24.93
CA ARG A 172 -21.77 36.37 -24.39
C ARG A 172 -22.04 37.87 -24.30
N LEU A 173 -22.12 38.41 -23.09
CA LEU A 173 -22.26 39.84 -22.83
C LEU A 173 -21.04 40.56 -23.38
N ARG A 174 -21.13 41.06 -24.63
CA ARG A 174 -20.14 41.96 -25.19
C ARG A 174 -20.19 43.27 -24.42
N ARG A 175 -19.30 43.45 -23.44
CA ARG A 175 -18.99 44.77 -22.88
C ARG A 175 -18.48 45.64 -24.02
N ARG A 176 -19.32 46.57 -24.50
CA ARG A 176 -18.86 47.65 -25.38
C ARG A 176 -18.02 48.61 -24.53
N HIS A 177 -16.71 48.60 -24.74
CA HIS A 177 -15.87 49.74 -24.37
C HIS A 177 -16.31 50.93 -25.23
N ARG A 178 -16.94 51.92 -24.62
CA ARG A 178 -17.19 53.23 -25.23
C ARG A 178 -15.97 54.10 -24.94
N GLN A 179 -15.19 54.39 -25.97
CA GLN A 179 -14.27 55.53 -25.93
C GLN A 179 -15.11 56.83 -25.99
N GLY A 180 -14.73 57.77 -25.15
CA GLY A 180 -15.22 59.15 -25.07
C GLY A 180 -14.41 59.87 -24.03
#